data_AF-A0A519Y687-F1
#
_entry.id   AF-A0A519Y687-F1
#
_cell.length_a   1.000
_cell.length_b   1.000
_cell.length_c   1.000
_cell.angle_alpha   90.00
_cell.angle_beta   90.00
_cell.angle_gamma   90.00
#
_symmetry.space_group_name_H-M   'P 1'
#
loop_
_entity.id
_entity.type
_entity.pdbx_description
1 polymer ?
#
loop_
_entity_poly.entity_id
_entity_poly.type
_entity_poly.pdbx_seq_one_letter_code
_entity_poly.pdbx_strand_id
1 'polypeptide(L)' 'MPAPAIGQPLRRVDGRQKVTGQARYAAEHPVPGCVHGVLVTSTIATGRITHLDTSAAAQAPGVLAIVSHLNVPK' A
#
# COMPACT_ATOMS: atom_id res chain seq x y z
N MET A 1 15.36 -20.45 38.03
CA MET A 1 14.63 -19.24 37.62
C MET A 1 15.32 -18.70 36.38
N PRO A 2 14.64 -18.55 35.22
CA PRO A 2 15.27 -17.92 34.07
C PRO A 2 15.68 -16.49 34.43
N ALA A 3 16.82 -16.04 33.89
CA ALA A 3 17.32 -14.70 34.13
C ALA A 3 16.32 -13.63 33.65
N PRO A 4 16.20 -12.48 34.34
CA PRO A 4 15.30 -11.42 33.92
C PRO A 4 15.69 -10.91 32.52
N ALA A 5 14.71 -10.85 31.61
CA ALA A 5 14.92 -10.43 30.21
C ALA A 5 15.22 -8.92 30.09
N ILE A 6 14.88 -8.14 31.12
CA ILE A 6 15.09 -6.70 31.14
C ILE A 6 16.59 -6.40 31.25
N GLY A 7 17.09 -5.57 30.35
CA GLY A 7 18.50 -5.14 30.32
C GLY A 7 19.46 -6.08 29.60
N GLN A 8 18.99 -7.21 29.06
CA GLN A 8 19.83 -8.15 28.33
C GLN A 8 19.96 -7.80 26.83
N PRO A 9 21.14 -7.97 26.20
CA PRO A 9 21.35 -7.71 24.78
C PRO A 9 20.79 -8.86 23.92
N LEU A 10 19.47 -9.05 23.94
CA LEU A 10 18.80 -10.14 23.24
C LEU A 10 18.85 -9.93 21.73
N ARG A 11 19.06 -11.03 20.99
CA ARG A 11 18.90 -11.02 19.53
C ARG A 11 17.44 -10.76 19.20
N ARG A 12 17.21 -9.89 18.22
CA ARG A 12 15.88 -9.63 17.69
C ARG A 12 15.29 -10.88 17.03
N VAL A 13 14.04 -11.19 17.37
CA VAL A 13 13.28 -12.33 16.82
C VAL A 13 13.21 -12.26 15.29
N ASP A 14 13.04 -11.06 14.74
CA ASP A 14 12.94 -10.78 13.31
C ASP A 14 14.29 -10.50 12.64
N GLY A 15 15.38 -10.42 13.42
CA GLY A 15 16.66 -9.89 12.98
C GLY A 15 17.28 -10.68 11.83
N ARG A 16 17.37 -12.00 11.98
CA ARG A 16 17.97 -12.88 10.95
C ARG A 16 17.23 -12.77 9.63
N GLN A 17 15.90 -12.92 9.64
CA GLN A 17 15.09 -12.88 8.42
C GLN A 17 15.24 -11.55 7.68
N LYS A 18 15.28 -10.42 8.40
CA LYS A 18 15.47 -9.09 7.80
C LYS A 18 16.84 -8.92 7.16
N VAL A 19 17.93 -9.31 7.84
CA VAL A 19 19.30 -9.13 7.31
C VAL A 19 19.69 -10.12 6.21
N THR A 20 18.95 -11.22 6.07
CA THR A 20 19.18 -12.21 5.01
C THR A 20 18.22 -12.06 3.81
N GLY A 21 17.37 -11.02 3.80
CA GLY A 21 16.35 -10.85 2.75
C GLY A 21 15.28 -11.94 2.71
N GLN A 22 15.06 -12.63 3.84
CA GLN A 22 14.06 -13.71 3.95
C GLN A 22 12.75 -13.22 4.58
N ALA A 23 12.75 -12.04 5.20
CA ALA A 23 11.53 -11.41 5.67
C ALA A 23 10.72 -10.93 4.47
N ARG A 24 9.44 -11.31 4.40
CA ARG A 24 8.51 -10.81 3.39
C ARG A 24 7.85 -9.52 3.84
N TYR A 25 7.80 -8.55 2.95
CA TYR A 25 7.06 -7.29 3.11
C TYR A 25 5.75 -7.32 2.31
N ALA A 26 4.87 -6.36 2.57
CA ALA A 26 3.51 -6.33 2.02
C ALA A 26 3.45 -6.54 0.49
N ALA A 27 4.39 -5.97 -0.26
CA ALA A 27 4.44 -6.07 -1.72
C ALA A 27 4.98 -7.40 -2.27
N GLU A 28 5.51 -8.28 -1.42
CA GLU A 28 6.20 -9.52 -1.82
C GLU A 28 5.33 -10.77 -1.67
N HIS A 29 4.07 -10.57 -1.28
CA HIS A 29 3.08 -11.63 -1.22
C HIS A 29 2.47 -11.84 -2.61
N PRO A 30 2.59 -13.04 -3.21
CA PRO A 30 1.95 -13.31 -4.48
C PRO A 30 0.43 -13.32 -4.31
N VAL A 31 -0.25 -12.46 -5.05
CA VAL A 31 -1.71 -12.39 -5.12
C VAL A 31 -2.14 -12.81 -6.52
N PRO A 32 -2.93 -13.90 -6.69
CA PRO A 32 -3.47 -14.26 -7.99
C PRO A 32 -4.29 -13.12 -8.59
N GLY A 33 -4.03 -12.77 -9.85
CA GLY A 33 -4.72 -11.66 -10.51
C GLY A 33 -4.39 -10.28 -9.92
N CYS A 34 -3.20 -10.11 -9.33
CA CYS A 34 -2.76 -8.82 -8.79
C CYS A 34 -2.82 -7.71 -9.87
N VAL A 35 -3.45 -6.60 -9.52
CA VAL A 35 -3.55 -5.39 -10.34
C VAL A 35 -2.95 -4.22 -9.59
N HIS A 36 -2.56 -3.17 -10.32
CA HIS A 36 -1.88 -2.02 -9.72
C HIS A 36 -2.85 -0.85 -9.56
N GLY A 37 -2.80 -0.22 -8.39
CA GLY A 37 -3.51 1.03 -8.12
C GLY A 37 -2.54 2.21 -8.12
N VAL A 38 -3.01 3.35 -8.61
CA VAL A 38 -2.29 4.63 -8.55
C VAL A 38 -3.20 5.69 -7.96
N LEU A 39 -2.66 6.51 -7.05
CA LEU A 39 -3.39 7.62 -6.45
C LEU A 39 -3.15 8.90 -7.25
N VAL A 40 -4.23 9.57 -7.64
CA VAL A 40 -4.20 10.93 -8.16
C VAL A 40 -4.54 11.88 -7.02
N THR A 41 -3.53 12.55 -6.48
CA THR A 41 -3.67 13.40 -5.29
C THR A 41 -3.87 14.87 -5.64
N SER A 42 -4.38 15.66 -4.69
CA SER A 42 -4.50 17.11 -4.85
C SER A 42 -3.13 17.76 -5.14
N THR A 43 -3.11 18.71 -6.06
CA THR A 43 -1.93 19.55 -6.37
C THR A 43 -1.91 20.85 -5.55
N ILE A 44 -2.96 21.08 -4.75
CA ILE A 44 -3.13 22.26 -3.90
C ILE A 44 -3.40 21.85 -2.45
N ALA A 45 -3.05 22.71 -1.50
CA ALA A 45 -3.23 22.45 -0.07
C ALA A 45 -4.70 22.43 0.37
N THR A 46 -5.55 23.28 -0.23
CA THR A 46 -6.98 23.36 0.12
C THR A 46 -7.79 23.85 -1.08
N GLY A 47 -8.94 23.22 -1.31
CA GLY A 47 -9.87 23.60 -2.37
C GLY A 47 -11.11 22.69 -2.38
N ARG A 48 -11.97 22.91 -3.38
CA ARG A 48 -13.16 22.09 -3.63
C ARG A 48 -13.05 21.46 -5.01
N ILE A 49 -13.39 20.18 -5.12
CA ILE A 49 -13.56 19.52 -6.43
C ILE A 49 -14.82 20.10 -7.07
N THR A 50 -14.66 20.91 -8.11
CA THR A 50 -15.78 21.45 -8.91
C THR A 50 -16.12 20.56 -10.10
N HIS A 51 -15.13 19.81 -10.60
CA HIS A 51 -15.27 18.91 -11.74
C HIS A 51 -14.25 17.77 -11.65
N LEU A 52 -14.61 16.59 -12.17
CA LEU A 52 -13.72 15.43 -12.28
C LEU A 52 -14.00 14.75 -13.62
N ASP A 53 -13.10 14.91 -14.59
CA ASP A 53 -13.17 14.20 -15.87
C ASP A 53 -12.28 12.96 -15.84
N THR A 54 -12.88 11.79 -16.00
CA THR A 54 -12.19 10.51 -16.03
C THR A 54 -12.28 9.82 -17.39
N SER A 55 -12.85 10.48 -18.41
CA SER A 55 -13.20 9.87 -19.69
C SER A 55 -12.00 9.27 -20.42
N ALA A 56 -10.92 10.04 -20.57
CA ALA A 56 -9.70 9.58 -21.23
C ALA A 56 -9.05 8.39 -20.49
N ALA A 57 -8.98 8.45 -19.15
CA ALA A 57 -8.43 7.37 -18.35
C ALA A 57 -9.28 6.10 -18.43
N ALA A 58 -10.61 6.22 -18.47
CA ALA A 58 -11.52 5.08 -18.58
C ALA A 58 -11.41 4.34 -19.92
N GLN A 59 -10.95 5.01 -20.98
CA GLN A 59 -10.74 4.42 -22.30
C GLN A 59 -9.30 3.91 -22.51
N ALA A 60 -8.40 4.15 -21.54
CA ALA A 60 -7.02 3.71 -21.67
C ALA A 60 -6.91 2.18 -21.57
N PRO A 61 -6.17 1.51 -22.48
CA PRO A 61 -5.98 0.06 -22.42
C PRO A 61 -5.41 -0.39 -21.07
N GLY A 62 -6.02 -1.42 -20.48
CA GLY A 62 -5.59 -2.00 -19.20
C GLY A 62 -6.13 -1.31 -17.95
N VAL A 63 -6.86 -0.19 -18.07
CA VAL A 63 -7.59 0.38 -16.94
C VAL A 63 -8.80 -0.49 -16.61
N LEU A 64 -8.86 -0.96 -15.36
CA LEU A 64 -9.95 -1.82 -14.91
C LEU A 64 -11.06 -1.03 -14.19
N ALA A 65 -10.67 0.00 -13.42
CA ALA A 65 -11.59 0.81 -12.67
C ALA A 65 -10.97 2.17 -12.33
N ILE A 66 -11.84 3.17 -12.15
CA ILE A 66 -11.48 4.47 -11.57
C ILE A 66 -12.39 4.66 -10.37
N VAL A 67 -11.81 4.75 -9.18
CA VAL A 67 -12.54 4.88 -7.92
C VAL A 67 -12.44 6.32 -7.43
N SER A 68 -13.57 6.92 -7.09
CA SER A 68 -13.68 8.29 -6.59
C SER A 68 -14.83 8.42 -5.60
N HIS A 69 -14.97 9.61 -5.01
CA HIS A 69 -16.12 9.95 -4.15
C HIS A 69 -17.48 9.84 -4.86
N LEU A 70 -17.51 9.73 -6.20
CA LEU A 70 -18.73 9.59 -6.99
C LEU A 70 -19.23 8.14 -7.10
N ASN A 71 -18.38 7.14 -6.87
CA ASN A 71 -18.70 5.74 -7.19
C ASN A 71 -18.20 4.70 -6.16
N VAL A 72 -17.59 5.14 -5.05
CA VAL A 72 -17.20 4.23 -3.97
C VAL A 72 -18.44 3.54 -3.35
N PRO A 73 -18.39 2.23 -3.03
CA PRO A 73 -19.48 1.55 -2.33
C PRO A 73 -19.77 2.18 -0.96
N LYS A 74 -21.05 2.14 -0.54
CA LYS A 74 -21.48 2.58 0.79
C LYS A 74 -21.11 1.58 1.87
#